data_AF-A0AAJ7SVF7-F1
#
_entry.id   AF-A0AAJ7SVF7-F1
#
_cell.length_a   1.000
_cell.length_b   1.000
_cell.length_c   1.000
_cell.angle_alpha   90.00
_cell.angle_beta   90.00
_cell.angle_gamma   90.00
#
_symmetry.space_group_name_H-M   'P 1'
#
loop_
_entity.id
_entity.type
_entity.pdbx_description
1 polymer ?
#
loop_
_entity_poly.entity_id
_entity_poly.type
_entity_poly.pdbx_seq_one_letter_code
_entity_poly.pdbx_strand_id
1 'polypeptide(L)'
;MDPEAGRHTCPPGNYHRGCRKANKGGCGKEGLRKGIRVKSVEDVVWRYKKVLSVYQKTRSVKRACEKMNVDRNTIALTAPIVDLEVVAPGLYATVGPHDGRTERLLDFSRRCWHAMDEATRVNVDKMKAEGKLLPISYKFKRMVPQQAPQAQQ
;
A
#
# COMPACT_ATOMS: atom_id res chain seq x y z
N MET A 1 -6.95 44.77 47.77
CA MET A 1 -7.47 44.26 46.49
C MET A 1 -6.40 43.36 45.91
N ASP A 2 -6.49 42.07 46.21
CA ASP A 2 -5.78 40.94 45.61
C ASP A 2 -6.67 39.71 45.93
N PRO A 3 -6.77 38.63 45.12
CA PRO A 3 -5.63 38.05 44.38
C PRO A 3 -5.92 37.39 43.00
N GLU A 4 -4.84 37.15 42.26
CA GLU A 4 -4.51 35.88 41.55
C GLU A 4 -5.62 35.11 40.80
N ALA A 5 -5.76 35.35 39.49
CA ALA A 5 -6.58 34.53 38.60
C ALA A 5 -5.72 33.58 37.73
N GLY A 6 -5.50 32.37 38.27
CA GLY A 6 -5.58 31.10 37.53
C GLY A 6 -4.67 30.87 36.32
N ARG A 7 -3.42 30.46 36.55
CA ARG A 7 -2.69 29.65 35.55
C ARG A 7 -3.38 28.30 35.42
N HIS A 8 -4.04 28.08 34.30
CA HIS A 8 -4.66 26.79 33.97
C HIS A 8 -3.56 25.76 33.71
N THR A 9 -3.18 25.01 34.74
CA THR A 9 -2.33 23.82 34.60
C THR A 9 -3.17 22.71 33.99
N CYS A 10 -2.86 22.29 32.76
CA CYS A 10 -3.49 21.10 32.17
C CYS A 10 -3.01 19.84 32.91
N PRO A 11 -3.91 19.00 33.46
CA PRO A 11 -3.55 17.74 34.08
C PRO A 11 -3.10 16.69 33.03
N PRO A 12 -2.21 15.76 33.38
CA PRO A 12 -1.77 14.72 32.47
C PRO A 12 -2.80 13.58 32.44
N GLY A 13 -3.28 13.25 31.24
CA GLY A 13 -3.92 11.96 30.95
C GLY A 13 -5.42 12.03 30.64
N ASN A 14 -5.77 12.01 29.36
CA ASN A 14 -6.47 10.88 28.75
C ASN A 14 -6.63 11.12 27.25
N TYR A 15 -5.98 10.27 26.48
CA TYR A 15 -5.95 10.28 25.01
C TYR A 15 -7.29 9.80 24.46
N HIS A 16 -8.22 10.72 24.16
CA HIS A 16 -9.31 10.46 23.21
C HIS A 16 -9.80 11.73 22.51
N ARG A 17 -9.69 11.71 21.18
CA ARG A 17 -10.48 12.40 20.14
C ARG A 17 -10.68 13.93 20.25
N GLY A 18 -9.87 14.62 19.43
CA GLY A 18 -10.40 15.56 18.45
C GLY A 18 -10.24 17.04 18.79
N CYS A 19 -9.36 17.73 18.06
CA CYS A 19 -9.56 19.16 17.80
C CYS A 19 -9.14 19.51 16.37
N ARG A 20 -10.03 20.23 15.69
CA ARG A 20 -9.95 20.66 14.30
C ARG A 20 -9.23 22.02 14.21
N LYS A 21 -8.72 22.27 13.01
CA LYS A 21 -8.34 23.56 12.37
C LYS A 21 -6.95 24.13 12.69
N ALA A 22 -6.07 24.06 11.70
CA ALA A 22 -5.40 25.27 11.20
C ALA A 22 -5.01 25.09 9.72
N ASN A 23 -5.18 26.18 8.99
CA ASN A 23 -5.21 26.36 7.54
C ASN A 23 -3.80 26.33 6.92
N LYS A 24 -3.59 25.57 5.85
CA LYS A 24 -2.62 25.83 4.75
C LYS A 24 -3.03 25.01 3.53
N GLY A 25 -3.10 25.69 2.39
CA GLY A 25 -3.90 25.33 1.22
C GLY A 25 -3.54 24.02 0.52
N GLY A 26 -4.56 23.46 -0.14
CA GLY A 26 -4.44 22.36 -1.10
C GLY A 26 -4.90 20.99 -0.60
N CYS A 27 -6.08 20.84 0.01
CA CYS A 27 -6.66 19.52 0.26
C CYS A 27 -7.45 19.04 -0.97
N GLY A 28 -6.72 18.63 -2.01
CA GLY A 28 -7.31 18.08 -3.23
C GLY A 28 -7.98 16.73 -2.95
N LYS A 29 -9.32 16.69 -2.94
CA LYS A 29 -10.13 15.46 -3.13
C LYS A 29 -9.77 14.23 -2.27
N GLU A 30 -9.21 14.40 -1.06
CA GLU A 30 -8.77 13.27 -0.21
C GLU A 30 -9.88 12.66 0.68
N GLY A 31 -11.14 13.00 0.41
CA GLY A 31 -12.27 12.69 1.29
C GLY A 31 -13.03 11.39 0.99
N LEU A 32 -12.93 10.79 -0.20
CA LEU A 32 -13.94 9.84 -0.67
C LEU A 32 -13.36 8.56 -1.30
N ARG A 33 -12.44 7.87 -0.63
CA ARG A 33 -12.04 6.50 -1.03
C ARG A 33 -11.91 5.50 0.13
N LYS A 34 -12.39 5.86 1.33
CA LYS A 34 -12.44 4.92 2.47
C LYS A 34 -13.60 3.94 2.22
N GLY A 35 -13.30 2.67 1.96
CA GLY A 35 -14.29 1.61 1.74
C GLY A 35 -14.64 1.28 0.28
N ILE A 36 -14.13 2.03 -0.70
CA ILE A 36 -14.32 1.67 -2.12
C ILE A 36 -13.46 0.42 -2.41
N ARG A 37 -14.01 -0.56 -3.14
CA ARG A 37 -13.26 -1.74 -3.59
C ARG A 37 -12.18 -1.32 -4.58
N VAL A 38 -10.97 -1.88 -4.45
CA VAL A 38 -9.88 -1.67 -5.41
C VAL A 38 -10.32 -2.19 -6.78
N LYS A 39 -10.35 -1.33 -7.80
CA LYS A 39 -10.74 -1.73 -9.18
C LYS A 39 -9.61 -1.56 -10.19
N SER A 40 -8.66 -0.67 -9.91
CA SER A 40 -7.59 -0.30 -10.84
C SER A 40 -6.20 -0.36 -10.19
N VAL A 41 -5.15 -0.38 -11.00
CA VAL A 41 -3.76 -0.32 -10.51
C VAL A 41 -3.48 1.01 -9.79
N GLU A 42 -4.00 2.11 -10.30
CA GLU A 42 -3.87 3.43 -9.65
C GLU A 42 -4.42 3.43 -8.21
N ASP A 43 -5.51 2.70 -7.99
CA ASP A 43 -6.14 2.51 -6.70
C ASP A 43 -5.28 1.66 -5.75
N VAL A 44 -4.52 0.71 -6.29
CA VAL A 44 -3.50 -0.06 -5.53
C VAL A 44 -2.38 0.87 -5.10
N VAL A 45 -1.78 1.57 -6.06
CA VAL A 45 -0.63 2.45 -5.84
C VAL A 45 -0.99 3.55 -4.83
N TRP A 46 -2.17 4.15 -4.97
CA TRP A 46 -2.66 5.17 -4.03
C TRP A 46 -2.82 4.61 -2.61
N ARG A 47 -3.46 3.44 -2.45
CA ARG A 47 -3.62 2.81 -1.12
C ARG A 47 -2.28 2.44 -0.51
N TYR A 48 -1.38 1.85 -1.29
CA TYR A 48 -0.05 1.47 -0.84
C TYR A 48 0.73 2.69 -0.34
N LYS A 49 0.77 3.77 -1.13
CA LYS A 49 1.42 5.04 -0.75
C LYS A 49 0.85 5.61 0.56
N LYS A 50 -0.48 5.56 0.74
CA LYS A 50 -1.11 6.00 1.99
C LYS A 50 -0.71 5.15 3.20
N VAL A 51 -0.72 3.82 3.07
CA VAL A 51 -0.27 2.92 4.14
C VAL A 51 1.21 3.15 4.44
N LEU A 52 2.05 3.35 3.42
CA LEU A 52 3.47 3.66 3.56
C LEU A 52 3.69 4.96 4.36
N SER A 53 2.96 6.04 4.05
CA SER A 53 3.08 7.30 4.81
C SER A 53 2.73 7.13 6.30
N VAL A 54 1.80 6.25 6.65
CA VAL A 54 1.47 5.95 8.05
C VAL A 54 2.53 5.03 8.67
N TYR A 55 3.00 4.02 7.92
CA TYR A 55 4.05 3.10 8.35
C TYR A 55 5.34 3.84 8.69
N GLN A 56 5.75 4.83 7.90
CA GLN A 56 6.93 5.64 8.20
C GLN A 56 6.85 6.34 9.57
N LYS A 57 5.63 6.65 10.05
CA LYS A 57 5.38 7.27 11.36
C LYS A 57 5.20 6.26 12.49
N THR A 58 4.56 5.12 12.24
CA THR A 58 4.25 4.11 13.27
C THR A 58 5.30 3.02 13.39
N ARG A 59 6.15 2.85 12.37
CA ARG A 59 7.07 1.71 12.15
C ARG A 59 6.41 0.34 12.29
N SER A 60 5.08 0.29 12.18
CA SER A 60 4.27 -0.92 12.37
C SER A 60 3.25 -1.03 11.25
N VAL A 61 3.39 -2.10 10.46
CA VAL A 61 2.49 -2.42 9.35
C VAL A 61 1.06 -2.62 9.85
N LYS A 62 0.88 -3.41 10.91
CA LYS A 62 -0.44 -3.70 11.49
C LYS A 62 -1.17 -2.41 11.86
N ARG A 63 -0.50 -1.52 12.61
CA ARG A 63 -1.07 -0.22 13.00
C ARG A 63 -1.31 0.71 11.81
N ALA A 64 -0.49 0.63 10.76
CA ALA A 64 -0.68 1.42 9.54
C ALA A 64 -1.93 0.95 8.77
N CYS A 65 -2.11 -0.37 8.62
CA CYS A 65 -3.29 -0.98 8.02
C CYS A 65 -4.57 -0.64 8.81
N GLU A 66 -4.55 -0.77 10.14
CA GLU A 66 -5.67 -0.43 11.02
C GLU A 66 -6.07 1.04 10.90
N LYS A 67 -5.11 1.97 10.95
CA LYS A 67 -5.38 3.41 10.78
C LYS A 67 -5.98 3.76 9.43
N MET A 68 -5.55 3.04 8.38
CA MET A 68 -6.06 3.24 7.02
C MET A 68 -7.34 2.44 6.72
N ASN A 69 -7.80 1.59 7.64
CA ASN A 69 -8.91 0.64 7.44
C ASN A 69 -8.72 -0.21 6.17
N VAL A 70 -7.50 -0.72 5.96
CA VAL A 70 -7.20 -1.61 4.84
C VAL A 70 -6.78 -2.97 5.38
N ASP A 71 -7.29 -4.03 4.78
CA ASP A 71 -6.90 -5.39 5.10
C ASP A 71 -5.44 -5.67 4.69
N ARG A 72 -4.68 -6.33 5.57
CA ARG A 72 -3.26 -6.63 5.36
C ARG A 72 -3.06 -7.52 4.14
N ASN A 73 -3.93 -8.50 3.92
CA ASN A 73 -3.80 -9.41 2.77
C ASN A 73 -4.04 -8.66 1.47
N THR A 74 -4.95 -7.68 1.44
CA THR A 74 -5.16 -6.84 0.24
C THR A 74 -3.89 -6.10 -0.16
N ILE A 75 -3.19 -5.48 0.81
CA ILE A 75 -1.90 -4.84 0.55
C ILE A 75 -0.85 -5.87 0.12
N ALA A 76 -0.79 -7.02 0.79
CA ALA A 76 0.19 -8.05 0.47
C ALA A 76 0.00 -8.61 -0.95
N LEU A 77 -1.23 -8.95 -1.33
CA LEU A 77 -1.59 -9.52 -2.63
C LEU A 77 -1.28 -8.58 -3.79
N THR A 78 -1.35 -7.27 -3.56
CA THR A 78 -1.14 -6.24 -4.58
C THR A 78 0.22 -5.54 -4.49
N ALA A 79 1.03 -5.84 -3.46
CA ALA A 79 2.38 -5.33 -3.31
C ALA A 79 3.31 -5.63 -4.51
N PRO A 80 3.28 -6.81 -5.16
CA PRO A 80 4.13 -7.10 -6.32
C PRO A 80 3.99 -6.10 -7.48
N ILE A 81 2.79 -5.54 -7.68
CA ILE A 81 2.53 -4.51 -8.69
C ILE A 81 3.38 -3.26 -8.37
N VAL A 82 3.30 -2.81 -7.12
CA VAL A 82 4.00 -1.60 -6.65
C VAL A 82 5.50 -1.84 -6.53
N ASP A 83 5.91 -3.00 -6.01
CA ASP A 83 7.31 -3.39 -5.87
C ASP A 83 7.99 -3.37 -7.25
N LEU A 84 7.34 -3.93 -8.28
CA LEU A 84 7.86 -3.93 -9.65
C LEU A 84 7.87 -2.52 -10.28
N GLU A 85 6.80 -1.75 -10.12
CA GLU A 85 6.70 -0.37 -10.64
C GLU A 85 7.79 0.54 -10.05
N VAL A 86 8.11 0.39 -8.77
CA VAL A 86 9.10 1.22 -8.06
C VAL A 86 10.53 0.76 -8.34
N VAL A 87 10.79 -0.56 -8.36
CA VAL A 87 12.16 -1.09 -8.48
C VAL A 87 12.61 -1.24 -9.92
N ALA A 88 11.73 -1.65 -10.81
CA ALA A 88 12.07 -1.96 -12.20
C ALA A 88 10.95 -1.54 -13.17
N PRO A 89 10.76 -0.22 -13.39
CA PRO A 89 9.73 0.29 -14.29
C PRO A 89 9.87 -0.23 -15.74
N GLY A 90 11.10 -0.56 -16.18
CA GLY A 90 11.32 -1.17 -17.50
C GLY A 90 10.72 -2.58 -17.64
N LEU A 91 10.85 -3.41 -16.60
CA LEU A 91 10.20 -4.72 -16.55
C LEU A 91 8.69 -4.57 -16.39
N TYR A 92 8.22 -3.58 -15.60
CA TYR A 92 6.81 -3.27 -15.48
C TYR A 92 6.16 -2.93 -16.84
N ALA A 93 6.84 -2.13 -17.66
CA ALA A 93 6.39 -1.82 -19.02
C ALA A 93 6.30 -3.07 -19.92
N THR A 94 7.19 -4.05 -19.71
CA THR A 94 7.20 -5.32 -20.45
C THR A 94 6.04 -6.24 -20.07
N VAL A 95 5.58 -6.20 -18.82
CA VAL A 95 4.39 -6.96 -18.35
C VAL A 95 3.10 -6.46 -19.03
N GLY A 96 3.10 -5.23 -19.53
CA GLY A 96 1.96 -4.59 -20.18
C GLY A 96 0.94 -4.02 -19.19
N PRO A 97 -0.04 -3.24 -19.68
CA PRO A 97 -1.06 -2.62 -18.85
C PRO A 97 -2.04 -3.64 -18.27
N HIS A 98 -2.59 -3.33 -17.10
CA HIS A 98 -3.73 -4.05 -16.55
C HIS A 98 -5.04 -3.57 -17.17
N ASP A 99 -5.80 -4.50 -17.76
CA ASP A 99 -7.16 -4.24 -18.20
C ASP A 99 -8.17 -4.97 -17.31
N GLY A 100 -8.91 -4.20 -16.52
CA GLY A 100 -9.90 -4.72 -15.57
C GLY A 100 -11.15 -5.33 -16.20
N ARG A 101 -11.29 -5.29 -17.54
CA ARG A 101 -12.34 -6.03 -18.27
C ARG A 101 -11.91 -7.45 -18.61
N THR A 102 -10.62 -7.68 -18.84
CA THR A 102 -10.08 -8.95 -19.36
C THR A 102 -9.43 -9.79 -18.28
N GLU A 103 -8.80 -9.18 -17.28
CA GLU A 103 -8.17 -9.92 -16.18
C GLU A 103 -8.54 -9.33 -14.80
N ARG A 104 -8.37 -10.16 -13.76
CA ARG A 104 -8.52 -9.67 -12.38
C ARG A 104 -7.19 -9.08 -11.93
N LEU A 105 -7.27 -8.05 -11.08
CA LEU A 105 -6.10 -7.40 -10.48
C LEU A 105 -5.13 -8.37 -9.77
N LEU A 106 -5.66 -9.45 -9.20
CA LEU A 106 -4.83 -10.48 -8.56
C LEU A 106 -3.99 -11.28 -9.58
N ASP A 107 -4.56 -11.56 -10.75
CA ASP A 107 -3.87 -12.27 -11.83
C ASP A 107 -2.77 -11.38 -12.41
N PHE A 108 -3.04 -10.08 -12.58
CA PHE A 108 -2.03 -9.09 -12.95
C PHE A 108 -0.88 -8.99 -11.94
N SER A 109 -1.20 -8.96 -10.64
CA SER A 109 -0.19 -8.98 -9.58
C SER A 109 0.69 -10.23 -9.65
N ARG A 110 0.10 -11.38 -9.98
CA ARG A 110 0.84 -12.63 -10.19
C ARG A 110 1.75 -12.54 -11.41
N ARG A 111 1.30 -11.96 -12.53
CA ARG A 111 2.15 -11.72 -13.72
C ARG A 111 3.35 -10.83 -13.38
N CYS A 112 3.12 -9.74 -12.64
CA CYS A 112 4.18 -8.87 -12.14
C CYS A 112 5.18 -9.65 -11.26
N TRP A 113 4.68 -10.54 -10.41
CA TRP A 113 5.55 -11.37 -9.56
C TRP A 113 6.42 -12.35 -10.35
N HIS A 114 5.88 -12.98 -11.38
CA HIS A 114 6.66 -13.88 -12.23
C HIS A 114 7.67 -13.16 -13.13
N ALA A 115 7.38 -11.92 -13.53
CA ALA A 115 8.30 -11.10 -14.31
C ALA A 115 9.47 -10.54 -13.48
N MET A 116 9.42 -10.60 -12.14
CA MET A 116 10.53 -10.19 -11.29
C MET A 116 11.65 -11.25 -11.27
N ASP A 117 12.80 -10.88 -11.84
CA ASP A 117 14.05 -11.61 -11.70
C ASP A 117 14.59 -11.61 -10.26
N GLU A 118 15.52 -12.53 -9.97
CA GLU A 118 16.14 -12.63 -8.63
C GLU A 118 16.88 -11.34 -8.24
N ALA A 119 17.57 -10.68 -9.18
CA ALA A 119 18.21 -9.39 -8.95
C ALA A 119 17.21 -8.30 -8.54
N THR A 120 16.03 -8.28 -9.16
CA THR A 120 14.95 -7.35 -8.83
C THR A 120 14.41 -7.63 -7.42
N ARG A 121 14.27 -8.90 -7.02
CA ARG A 121 13.83 -9.26 -5.67
C ARG A 121 14.79 -8.81 -4.58
N VAL A 122 16.10 -8.95 -4.81
CA VAL A 122 17.13 -8.45 -3.89
C VAL A 122 17.02 -6.93 -3.74
N ASN A 123 16.80 -6.20 -4.84
CA ASN A 123 16.58 -4.75 -4.79
C ASN A 123 15.27 -4.39 -4.06
N VAL A 124 14.18 -5.13 -4.26
CA VAL A 124 12.93 -4.98 -3.50
C VAL A 124 13.18 -5.15 -2.00
N ASP A 125 13.91 -6.18 -1.60
CA ASP A 125 14.22 -6.43 -0.19
C ASP A 125 15.11 -5.35 0.42
N LYS A 126 16.07 -4.83 -0.34
CA LYS A 126 16.86 -3.65 0.06
C LYS A 126 15.97 -2.42 0.27
N MET A 127 15.05 -2.14 -0.65
CA MET A 127 14.13 -1.00 -0.51
C MET A 127 13.14 -1.17 0.64
N LYS A 128 12.76 -2.41 0.99
CA LYS A 128 11.96 -2.71 2.18
C LYS A 128 12.77 -2.46 3.46
N ALA A 129 14.04 -2.85 3.49
CA ALA A 129 14.94 -2.59 4.62
C ALA A 129 15.20 -1.09 4.83
N GLU A 130 15.35 -0.32 3.74
CA GLU A 130 15.47 1.14 3.79
C GLU A 130 14.17 1.86 4.22
N GLY A 131 13.04 1.15 4.27
CA GLY A 131 11.74 1.72 4.60
C GLY A 131 11.09 2.54 3.48
N LYS A 132 11.60 2.38 2.24
CA LYS A 132 11.00 2.96 1.02
C LYS A 132 9.82 2.12 0.52
N LEU A 133 9.79 0.83 0.87
CA LEU A 133 8.68 -0.08 0.66
C LEU A 133 8.19 -0.64 1.99
N LEU A 134 6.94 -1.11 2.02
CA LEU A 134 6.39 -1.79 3.19
C LEU A 134 7.07 -3.15 3.37
N PRO A 135 7.45 -3.56 4.60
CA PRO A 135 7.97 -4.89 4.88
C PRO A 135 6.83 -5.92 4.90
N ILE A 136 6.19 -6.09 3.74
CA ILE A 136 5.12 -7.04 3.46
C ILE A 136 5.53 -7.81 2.22
N SER A 137 5.38 -9.12 2.29
CA SER A 137 5.59 -10.01 1.15
C SER A 137 4.42 -10.97 1.07
N TYR A 138 3.82 -11.09 -0.10
CA TYR A 138 2.92 -12.19 -0.39
C TYR A 138 3.68 -13.28 -1.12
N LYS A 139 3.59 -14.50 -0.61
CA LYS A 139 4.13 -15.68 -1.31
C LYS A 139 3.00 -16.23 -2.15
N PHE A 140 3.00 -15.95 -3.46
CA PHE A 140 2.15 -16.71 -4.36
C PHE A 140 2.56 -18.17 -4.25
N LYS A 141 1.61 -19.05 -3.91
CA LYS A 141 1.83 -20.48 -4.08
C LYS A 141 2.18 -20.71 -5.55
N ARG A 142 3.32 -21.38 -5.80
CA ARG A 142 3.70 -21.85 -7.14
C ARG A 142 2.55 -22.72 -7.63
N MET A 143 1.75 -22.20 -8.55
CA MET A 143 0.86 -23.04 -9.36
C MET A 143 1.69 -23.45 -10.56
N VAL A 144 1.80 -24.76 -10.77
CA VAL A 144 2.30 -25.34 -12.01
C VAL A 144 1.48 -24.72 -13.15
N PRO A 145 2.10 -24.21 -14.24
CA PRO A 145 1.34 -23.71 -15.37
C PRO A 145 0.37 -24.81 -15.83
N GLN A 146 -0.92 -24.51 -15.88
CA GLN A 146 -1.87 -25.39 -16.56
C GLN A 146 -1.46 -25.37 -18.04
N GLN A 147 -0.82 -26.44 -18.51
CA GLN A 147 -0.46 -26.60 -19.91
C GLN A 147 -1.72 -26.38 -20.74
N ALA A 148 -1.61 -25.54 -21.78
CA ALA A 148 -2.65 -25.40 -22.79
C ALA A 148 -2.99 -26.80 -23.34
N PRO A 149 -4.28 -27.14 -23.54
CA PRO A 149 -4.61 -28.41 -24.17
C PRO A 149 -3.94 -28.44 -25.55
N GLN A 150 -3.01 -29.38 -25.73
CA GLN A 150 -2.45 -29.66 -27.03
C GLN A 150 -3.61 -30.14 -27.91
N ALA A 151 -3.88 -29.40 -28.98
CA ALA A 151 -4.78 -29.83 -30.02
C ALA A 151 -4.28 -31.18 -30.55
N GLN A 152 -5.04 -32.24 -30.30
CA GLN A 152 -4.81 -33.53 -30.92
C GLN A 152 -5.14 -33.40 -32.41
N GLN A 153 -4.18 -33.84 -33.23
CA GLN A 153 -4.30 -33.99 -34.68
C GLN A 153 -5.32 -35.06 -35.04
#